data_AF-A0A9X9XBG5-F1
#
_entry.id   AF-A0A9X9XBG5-F1
#
_cell.length_a   1.000
_cell.length_b   1.000
_cell.length_c   1.000
_cell.angle_alpha   90.00
_cell.angle_beta   90.00
_cell.angle_gamma   90.00
#
_symmetry.space_group_name_H-M   'P 1'
#
loop_
_entity.id
_entity.type
_entity.pdbx_description
1 polymer ?
#
loop_
_entity_poly.entity_id
_entity_poly.type
_entity_poly.pdbx_seq_one_letter_code
_entity_poly.pdbx_strand_id
1 'polypeptide(L)'
;MALRPAAILLPLLVLGCAADRGEEAAALMQDALRSAQASLAVAGGGVPRAVAEAPAAPAPAVVSVAAATPRARGTEPPAAAALLLGARAEQMRRMLGDPTLRRPEGEAEIWLYEAPNCRLDVILYPEGGALVVGHASARAHGAAEGVTEAACLSAIATTPGTTRRA
;
A
#
# COMPACT_ATOMS: atom_id res chain seq x y z
N MET A 1 -79.26 19.50 -42.20
CA MET A 1 -78.82 20.65 -41.36
C MET A 1 -79.64 20.62 -40.08
N ALA A 2 -79.12 19.98 -39.02
CA ALA A 2 -79.71 19.90 -37.67
C ALA A 2 -78.62 19.53 -36.62
N LEU A 3 -78.84 19.96 -35.38
CA LEU A 3 -77.93 20.17 -34.23
C LEU A 3 -77.29 18.93 -33.53
N ARG A 4 -76.03 19.13 -33.05
CA ARG A 4 -75.23 18.75 -31.82
C ARG A 4 -75.84 17.76 -30.77
N PRO A 5 -75.11 17.14 -29.79
CA PRO A 5 -73.73 17.36 -29.30
C PRO A 5 -72.90 16.11 -28.82
N ALA A 6 -71.68 16.38 -28.35
CA ALA A 6 -70.97 15.72 -27.22
C ALA A 6 -70.59 14.22 -27.28
N ALA A 7 -69.29 13.97 -27.49
CA ALA A 7 -68.47 13.25 -26.51
C ALA A 7 -66.98 13.56 -26.77
N ILE A 8 -66.46 14.54 -26.04
CA ILE A 8 -65.02 14.73 -25.87
C ILE A 8 -64.57 13.63 -24.91
N LEU A 9 -63.74 12.71 -25.37
CA LEU A 9 -62.96 11.82 -24.51
C LEU A 9 -61.49 11.98 -24.87
N LEU A 10 -60.80 12.69 -23.99
CA LEU A 10 -59.35 12.67 -23.79
C LEU A 10 -58.87 11.20 -23.70
N PRO A 11 -57.65 10.89 -24.16
CA PRO A 11 -56.55 11.09 -23.24
C PRO A 11 -55.31 11.74 -23.87
N LEU A 12 -54.92 12.86 -23.27
CA LEU A 12 -53.53 13.23 -23.07
C LEU A 12 -52.84 12.12 -22.28
N LEU A 13 -52.27 11.13 -22.94
CA LEU A 13 -51.32 10.21 -22.33
C LEU A 13 -50.18 9.97 -23.31
N VAL A 14 -48.99 9.86 -22.74
CA VAL A 14 -47.71 9.56 -23.38
C VAL A 14 -46.91 10.77 -23.87
N LEU A 15 -46.55 11.65 -22.94
CA LEU A 15 -45.31 12.45 -23.04
C LEU A 15 -44.51 12.37 -21.72
N GLY A 16 -44.33 11.16 -21.17
CA GLY A 16 -43.76 10.95 -19.83
C GLY A 16 -42.79 9.77 -19.70
N CYS A 17 -41.83 9.59 -20.61
CA CYS A 17 -40.82 8.51 -20.49
C CYS A 17 -39.34 8.97 -20.48
N ALA A 18 -39.08 10.24 -20.16
CA ALA A 18 -37.70 10.75 -20.05
C ALA A 18 -37.39 11.48 -18.73
N ALA A 19 -38.38 12.04 -18.02
CA ALA A 19 -38.15 12.70 -16.73
C ALA A 19 -37.86 11.69 -15.61
N ASP A 20 -38.60 10.57 -15.58
CA ASP A 20 -38.56 9.56 -14.52
C ASP A 20 -37.17 8.93 -14.31
N ARG A 21 -36.44 8.65 -15.41
CA ARG A 21 -35.13 7.98 -15.37
C ARG A 21 -34.00 8.86 -14.81
N GLY A 22 -34.11 10.19 -14.93
CA GLY A 22 -33.11 11.12 -14.42
C GLY A 22 -33.23 11.32 -12.91
N GLU A 23 -34.47 11.40 -12.43
CA GLU A 23 -34.77 11.52 -11.00
C GLU A 23 -34.46 10.22 -10.25
N GLU A 24 -34.76 9.06 -10.85
CA GLU A 24 -34.44 7.75 -10.29
C GLU A 24 -32.92 7.51 -10.22
N ALA A 25 -32.17 7.87 -11.26
CA ALA A 25 -30.71 7.79 -11.25
C ALA A 25 -30.07 8.71 -10.19
N ALA A 26 -30.61 9.92 -10.02
CA ALA A 26 -30.15 10.85 -8.98
C ALA A 26 -30.46 10.32 -7.57
N ALA A 27 -31.64 9.73 -7.36
CA ALA A 27 -32.01 9.12 -6.09
C ALA A 27 -31.10 7.93 -5.75
N LEU A 28 -30.79 7.06 -6.72
CA LEU A 28 -29.86 5.95 -6.54
C LEU A 28 -28.44 6.42 -6.22
N MET A 29 -27.96 7.48 -6.88
CA MET A 29 -26.64 8.07 -6.60
C MET A 29 -26.57 8.65 -5.17
N GLN A 30 -27.63 9.33 -4.73
CA GLN A 30 -27.74 9.89 -3.38
C GLN A 30 -27.79 8.81 -2.30
N ASP A 31 -28.48 7.70 -2.57
CA ASP A 31 -28.54 6.57 -1.65
C ASP A 31 -27.18 5.86 -1.52
N ALA A 32 -26.48 5.64 -2.64
CA ALA A 32 -25.13 5.08 -2.65
C ALA A 32 -24.13 5.97 -1.86
N LEU A 33 -24.21 7.30 -2.02
CA LEU A 33 -23.39 8.25 -1.26
C LEU A 33 -23.70 8.18 0.24
N ARG A 34 -24.97 8.11 0.63
CA ARG A 34 -25.38 8.03 2.04
C ARG A 34 -24.88 6.74 2.70
N SER A 35 -24.95 5.62 1.98
CA SER A 35 -24.40 4.33 2.41
C SER A 35 -22.87 4.38 2.62
N ALA A 36 -22.13 4.99 1.69
CA ALA A 36 -20.69 5.17 1.82
C ALA A 36 -20.33 6.07 3.02
N GLN A 37 -21.07 7.16 3.22
CA GLN A 37 -20.88 8.05 4.39
C GLN A 37 -21.16 7.34 5.71
N ALA A 38 -22.19 6.49 5.78
CA ALA A 38 -22.47 5.70 6.99
C ALA A 38 -21.32 4.74 7.31
N SER A 39 -20.74 4.08 6.29
CA SER A 39 -19.59 3.20 6.45
C SER A 39 -18.34 3.94 6.94
N LEU A 40 -18.13 5.17 6.47
CA LEU A 40 -17.03 6.03 6.92
C LEU A 40 -17.25 6.60 8.33
N ALA A 41 -18.49 6.93 8.69
CA ALA A 41 -18.84 7.39 10.04
C ALA A 41 -18.61 6.29 11.10
N VAL A 42 -18.84 5.02 10.75
CA VAL A 42 -18.52 3.86 11.60
C VAL A 42 -17.00 3.59 11.62
N ALA A 43 -16.26 3.93 10.56
CA ALA A 43 -14.81 3.77 10.49
C ALA A 43 -13.99 4.77 11.35
N GLY A 44 -14.65 5.61 12.15
CA GLY A 44 -14.02 6.36 13.25
C GLY A 44 -13.48 5.49 14.39
N GLY A 45 -13.67 4.17 14.35
CA GLY A 45 -13.04 3.22 15.27
C GLY A 45 -13.03 1.80 14.72
N GLY A 46 -11.89 1.39 14.14
CA GLY A 46 -11.54 -0.01 13.88
C GLY A 46 -12.31 -0.71 12.75
N VAL A 47 -11.62 -1.07 11.67
CA VAL A 47 -12.18 -1.90 10.59
C VAL A 47 -12.42 -3.33 11.09
N PRO A 48 -13.66 -3.88 11.09
CA PRO A 48 -13.84 -5.31 11.27
C PRO A 48 -13.42 -6.03 9.98
N ARG A 49 -12.49 -6.95 10.14
CA ARG A 49 -12.00 -7.88 9.11
C ARG A 49 -13.08 -8.92 8.81
N ALA A 50 -13.75 -8.81 7.66
CA ALA A 50 -14.49 -9.93 7.08
C ALA A 50 -13.53 -10.74 6.20
N VAL A 51 -13.24 -11.98 6.63
CA VAL A 51 -12.44 -12.96 5.89
C VAL A 51 -13.36 -13.66 4.91
N ALA A 52 -13.17 -13.41 3.61
CA ALA A 52 -13.72 -14.29 2.58
C ALA A 52 -12.65 -15.35 2.27
N GLU A 53 -12.98 -16.61 2.55
CA GLU A 53 -12.14 -17.76 2.20
C GLU A 53 -12.22 -17.99 0.68
N ALA A 54 -11.15 -17.61 -0.02
CA ALA A 54 -11.00 -17.82 -1.45
C ALA A 54 -10.38 -19.19 -1.74
N PRO A 55 -10.76 -19.88 -2.84
CA PRO A 55 -10.17 -21.16 -3.22
C PRO A 55 -8.66 -21.02 -3.45
N ALA A 56 -7.90 -22.03 -3.00
CA ALA A 56 -6.45 -22.08 -3.11
C ALA A 56 -5.99 -21.97 -4.57
N ALA A 57 -5.49 -20.79 -4.94
CA ALA A 57 -4.68 -20.59 -6.13
C ALA A 57 -3.33 -21.33 -5.96
N PRO A 58 -2.73 -21.86 -7.04
CA PRO A 58 -1.44 -22.55 -6.96
C PRO A 58 -0.39 -21.61 -6.36
N ALA A 59 0.37 -22.14 -5.40
CA ALA A 59 1.41 -21.41 -4.68
C ALA A 59 2.37 -20.72 -5.67
N PRO A 60 2.78 -19.46 -5.43
CA PRO A 60 3.78 -18.82 -6.26
C PRO A 60 5.07 -19.64 -6.19
N ALA A 61 5.70 -19.82 -7.35
CA ALA A 61 7.02 -20.42 -7.43
C ALA A 61 7.98 -19.66 -6.50
N VAL A 62 8.57 -20.38 -5.55
CA VAL A 62 9.66 -19.87 -4.73
C VAL A 62 10.83 -19.54 -5.65
N VAL A 63 11.04 -18.25 -5.91
CA VAL A 63 12.25 -17.79 -6.59
C VAL A 63 13.38 -18.00 -5.59
N SER A 64 14.18 -19.04 -5.80
CA SER A 64 15.42 -19.24 -5.05
C SER A 64 16.37 -18.12 -5.45
N VAL A 65 16.44 -17.09 -4.60
CA VAL A 65 17.46 -16.05 -4.72
C VAL A 65 18.77 -16.71 -4.32
N ALA A 66 19.67 -16.88 -5.28
CA ALA A 66 21.02 -17.35 -5.03
C ALA A 66 21.62 -16.51 -3.88
N ALA A 67 22.13 -17.20 -2.86
CA ALA A 67 22.65 -16.57 -1.65
C ALA A 67 23.68 -15.49 -2.00
N ALA A 68 23.32 -14.22 -1.75
CA ALA A 68 24.25 -13.12 -1.89
C ALA A 68 25.39 -13.34 -0.88
N THR A 69 26.62 -13.48 -1.39
CA THR A 69 27.81 -13.66 -0.55
C THR A 69 27.96 -12.50 0.43
N PRO A 70 28.29 -12.75 1.72
CA PRO A 70 28.50 -11.69 2.70
C PRO A 70 29.61 -10.72 2.28
N ARG A 71 29.27 -9.45 2.08
CA ARG A 71 30.27 -8.40 1.87
C ARG A 71 30.97 -8.05 3.18
N ALA A 72 32.29 -7.90 3.12
CA ALA A 72 33.13 -7.49 4.24
C ALA A 72 33.01 -5.98 4.52
N ARG A 73 33.32 -5.59 5.76
CA ARG A 73 33.13 -4.24 6.34
C ARG A 73 34.05 -3.21 5.67
N GLY A 74 33.50 -2.06 5.26
CA GLY A 74 34.23 -0.95 4.61
C GLY A 74 33.85 -0.69 3.14
N THR A 75 32.92 -1.47 2.60
CA THR A 75 32.41 -1.33 1.24
C THR A 75 31.35 -0.23 1.15
N GLU A 76 31.44 0.53 0.07
CA GLU A 76 30.40 1.43 -0.44
C GLU A 76 29.00 0.80 -0.28
N PRO A 77 27.98 1.60 0.10
CA PRO A 77 26.62 1.12 0.20
C PRO A 77 26.18 0.45 -1.10
N PRO A 78 25.34 -0.61 -1.04
CA PRO A 78 24.94 -1.34 -2.22
C PRO A 78 24.20 -0.43 -3.20
N ALA A 79 24.40 -0.66 -4.49
CA ALA A 79 23.73 0.12 -5.54
C ALA A 79 22.23 -0.19 -5.69
N ALA A 80 21.73 -1.29 -5.10
CA ALA A 80 20.34 -1.72 -5.15
C ALA A 80 19.93 -2.46 -3.87
N ALA A 81 18.69 -2.30 -3.41
CA ALA A 81 18.21 -2.91 -2.17
C ALA A 81 18.13 -4.44 -2.26
N ALA A 82 17.91 -5.00 -3.45
CA ALA A 82 17.92 -6.44 -3.68
C ALA A 82 19.26 -7.10 -3.27
N LEU A 83 20.37 -6.36 -3.28
CA LEU A 83 21.68 -6.85 -2.84
C LEU A 83 21.81 -6.98 -1.31
N LEU A 84 20.81 -6.56 -0.55
CA LEU A 84 20.73 -6.70 0.91
C LEU A 84 20.05 -8.01 1.33
N LEU A 85 19.38 -8.71 0.42
CA LEU A 85 18.73 -9.98 0.73
C LEU A 85 19.75 -11.00 1.27
N GLY A 86 19.40 -11.68 2.36
CA GLY A 86 20.29 -12.62 3.05
C GLY A 86 21.33 -11.96 3.97
N ALA A 87 21.43 -10.63 4.00
CA ALA A 87 22.30 -9.94 4.94
C ALA A 87 21.79 -10.12 6.38
N ARG A 88 22.70 -10.26 7.34
CA ARG A 88 22.35 -10.30 8.77
C ARG A 88 22.10 -8.88 9.31
N ALA A 89 21.28 -8.79 10.36
CA ALA A 89 21.04 -7.56 11.11
C ALA A 89 22.33 -6.79 11.47
N GLU A 90 23.38 -7.48 11.91
CA GLU A 90 24.65 -6.83 12.26
C GLU A 90 25.43 -6.38 11.02
N GLN A 91 25.28 -7.04 9.87
CA GLN A 91 25.86 -6.58 8.60
C GLN A 91 25.16 -5.31 8.13
N MET A 92 23.83 -5.29 8.18
CA MET A 92 23.01 -4.11 7.87
C MET A 92 23.47 -2.90 8.68
N ARG A 93 23.61 -3.06 10.00
CA ARG A 93 24.05 -1.98 10.89
C ARG A 93 25.47 -1.49 10.61
N ARG A 94 26.34 -2.36 10.11
CA ARG A 94 27.71 -1.97 9.73
C ARG A 94 27.77 -1.26 8.38
N MET A 95 26.86 -1.56 7.46
CA MET A 95 26.83 -0.94 6.13
C MET A 95 26.07 0.39 6.13
N LEU A 96 24.93 0.45 6.81
CA LEU A 96 23.98 1.57 6.73
C LEU A 96 23.84 2.35 8.04
N GLY A 97 24.53 1.91 9.10
CA GLY A 97 24.32 2.45 10.45
C GLY A 97 23.05 1.93 11.12
N ASP A 98 22.62 2.61 12.17
CA ASP A 98 21.41 2.25 12.89
C ASP A 98 20.15 2.71 12.12
N PRO A 99 19.08 1.90 12.09
CA PRO A 99 17.80 2.30 11.51
C PRO A 99 17.13 3.38 12.37
N THR A 100 16.29 4.22 11.77
CA THR A 100 15.48 5.24 12.46
C THR A 100 14.33 4.61 13.26
N LEU A 101 13.77 3.49 12.78
CA LEU A 101 12.73 2.74 13.48
C LEU A 101 13.02 1.24 13.44
N ARG A 102 12.81 0.56 14.57
CA ARG A 102 12.69 -0.89 14.65
C ARG A 102 11.37 -1.24 15.29
N ARG A 103 10.59 -2.10 14.63
CA ARG A 103 9.31 -2.58 15.14
C ARG A 103 9.28 -4.11 15.08
N PRO A 104 9.10 -4.81 16.21
CA PRO A 104 8.88 -6.25 16.19
C PRO A 104 7.50 -6.56 15.57
N GLU A 105 7.42 -7.60 14.75
CA GLU A 105 6.20 -8.06 14.07
C GLU A 105 6.14 -9.59 14.11
N GLY A 106 5.61 -10.13 15.21
CA GLY A 106 5.72 -11.54 15.51
C GLY A 106 7.19 -11.95 15.64
N GLU A 107 7.60 -12.96 14.87
CA GLU A 107 8.99 -13.43 14.83
C GLU A 107 9.89 -12.55 13.95
N ALA A 108 9.32 -11.64 13.15
CA ALA A 108 10.06 -10.75 12.27
C ALA A 108 10.40 -9.40 12.95
N GLU A 109 11.37 -8.67 12.39
CA GLU A 109 11.56 -7.26 12.69
C GLU A 109 11.42 -6.42 11.42
N ILE A 110 10.66 -5.33 11.50
CA ILE A 110 10.60 -4.29 10.47
C ILE A 110 11.53 -3.16 10.85
N TRP A 111 12.48 -2.87 9.98
CA TRP A 111 13.43 -1.79 10.13
C TRP A 111 13.19 -0.74 9.07
N LEU A 112 13.31 0.51 9.50
CA LEU A 112 13.16 1.67 8.65
C LEU A 112 14.40 2.53 8.72
N TYR A 113 15.01 2.77 7.58
CA TYR A 113 16.06 3.75 7.42
C TYR A 113 15.51 4.97 6.70
N GLU A 114 15.86 6.17 7.19
CA GLU A 114 15.41 7.43 6.61
C GLU A 114 16.60 8.39 6.44
N ALA A 115 16.64 9.04 5.29
CA ALA A 115 17.44 10.22 5.00
C ALA A 115 16.51 11.28 4.39
N PRO A 116 16.93 12.56 4.26
CA PRO A 116 16.01 13.67 3.93
C PRO A 116 15.03 13.41 2.77
N ASN A 117 15.50 12.72 1.72
CA ASN A 117 14.73 12.44 0.51
C ASN A 117 14.59 10.94 0.22
N CYS A 118 14.93 10.07 1.18
CA CYS A 118 15.06 8.64 0.93
C CYS A 118 14.56 7.82 2.10
N ARG A 119 13.95 6.69 1.76
CA ARG A 119 13.53 5.68 2.73
C ARG A 119 13.93 4.30 2.25
N LEU A 120 14.41 3.46 3.16
CA LEU A 120 14.62 2.04 2.94
C LEU A 120 13.81 1.26 3.99
N ASP A 121 12.85 0.50 3.49
CA ASP A 121 12.03 -0.41 4.27
C ASP A 121 12.69 -1.82 4.23
N VAL A 122 12.95 -2.44 5.38
CA VAL A 122 13.61 -3.75 5.50
C VAL A 122 12.80 -4.65 6.42
N ILE A 123 12.61 -5.91 6.04
CA ILE A 123 11.98 -6.94 6.88
C ILE A 123 12.98 -8.05 7.12
N LEU A 124 13.22 -8.35 8.39
CA LEU A 124 14.12 -9.40 8.84
C LEU A 124 13.35 -10.54 9.47
N TYR A 125 13.74 -11.77 9.14
CA TYR A 125 13.16 -12.99 9.69
C TYR A 125 14.23 -13.79 10.45
N PRO A 126 13.85 -14.63 11.43
CA PRO A 126 14.80 -15.45 12.14
C PRO A 126 15.26 -16.61 11.25
N GLU A 127 16.57 -16.78 11.12
CA GLU A 127 17.20 -17.88 10.42
C GLU A 127 18.48 -18.28 11.18
N GLY A 128 18.55 -19.54 11.63
CA GLY A 128 19.72 -20.06 12.35
C GLY A 128 20.08 -19.27 13.63
N GLY A 129 19.09 -18.68 14.31
CA GLY A 129 19.29 -17.89 15.53
C GLY A 129 19.73 -16.44 15.29
N ALA A 130 19.71 -15.96 14.04
CA ALA A 130 20.00 -14.57 13.69
C ALA A 130 18.84 -13.97 12.88
N LEU A 131 18.70 -12.64 12.91
CA LEU A 131 17.78 -11.93 12.02
C LEU A 131 18.44 -11.70 10.66
N VAL A 132 17.78 -12.16 9.60
CA VAL A 132 18.25 -12.13 8.21
C VAL A 132 17.25 -11.39 7.33
N VAL A 133 17.74 -10.53 6.45
CA VAL A 133 16.91 -9.74 5.52
C VAL A 133 16.21 -10.65 4.51
N GLY A 134 14.88 -10.74 4.61
CA GLY A 134 14.02 -11.40 3.63
C GLY A 134 13.38 -10.44 2.63
N HIS A 135 13.31 -9.14 2.97
CA HIS A 135 12.81 -8.10 2.09
C HIS A 135 13.55 -6.78 2.29
N ALA A 136 13.80 -6.07 1.19
CA ALA A 136 14.37 -4.73 1.20
C ALA A 136 13.86 -3.92 0.00
N SER A 137 13.46 -2.67 0.23
CA SER A 137 12.98 -1.75 -0.81
C SER A 137 13.41 -0.32 -0.49
N ALA A 138 14.19 0.29 -1.38
CA ALA A 138 14.57 1.70 -1.30
C ALA A 138 13.72 2.56 -2.24
N ARG A 139 13.32 3.74 -1.77
CA ARG A 139 12.47 4.67 -2.54
C ARG A 139 12.76 6.11 -2.18
N ALA A 140 12.53 6.99 -3.15
CA ALA A 140 12.46 8.41 -2.90
C ALA A 140 11.34 8.72 -1.90
N HIS A 141 11.54 9.77 -1.11
CA HIS A 141 10.60 10.28 -0.12
C HIS A 141 10.49 11.80 -0.24
N GLY A 142 9.31 12.35 0.03
CA GLY A 142 9.04 13.78 -0.15
C GLY A 142 8.92 14.19 -1.61
N ALA A 143 9.31 15.43 -1.93
CA ALA A 143 9.22 16.01 -3.28
C ALA A 143 10.43 15.67 -4.19
N ALA A 144 11.16 14.60 -3.87
CA ALA A 144 12.39 14.25 -4.55
C ALA A 144 12.11 13.39 -5.79
N GLU A 145 11.96 14.04 -6.94
CA GLU A 145 11.87 13.35 -8.24
C GLU A 145 13.25 12.93 -8.75
N GLY A 146 13.32 11.80 -9.47
CA GLY A 146 14.53 11.35 -10.17
C GLY A 146 15.66 10.82 -9.28
N VAL A 147 15.45 10.64 -7.97
CA VAL A 147 16.45 10.01 -7.09
C VAL A 147 16.55 8.53 -7.42
N THR A 148 17.73 8.09 -7.82
CA THR A 148 18.01 6.68 -8.09
C THR A 148 18.13 5.87 -6.80
N GLU A 149 17.88 4.56 -6.89
CA GLU A 149 17.99 3.67 -5.73
C GLU A 149 19.39 3.71 -5.09
N ALA A 150 20.44 3.68 -5.92
CA ALA A 150 21.84 3.79 -5.48
C ALA A 150 22.13 5.12 -4.75
N ALA A 151 21.59 6.24 -5.26
CA ALA A 151 21.71 7.54 -4.60
C ALA A 151 21.00 7.52 -3.24
N CYS A 152 19.84 6.86 -3.13
CA CYS A 152 19.15 6.72 -1.85
C CYS A 152 19.93 5.88 -0.84
N LEU A 153 20.47 4.74 -1.25
CA LEU A 153 21.26 3.88 -0.36
C LEU A 153 22.53 4.58 0.12
N SER A 154 23.13 5.41 -0.74
CA SER A 154 24.27 6.27 -0.39
C SER A 154 23.90 7.36 0.63
N ALA A 155 22.77 8.04 0.43
CA ALA A 155 22.28 9.05 1.37
C ALA A 155 21.95 8.46 2.75
N ILE A 156 21.37 7.25 2.77
CA ILE A 156 21.06 6.53 4.00
C ILE A 156 22.34 6.14 4.74
N ALA A 157 23.34 5.58 4.05
CA ALA A 157 24.59 5.14 4.68
C ALA A 157 25.42 6.30 5.27
N THR A 158 25.27 7.51 4.72
CA THR A 158 25.92 8.72 5.22
C THR A 158 25.11 9.45 6.29
N THR A 159 23.85 9.06 6.50
CA THR A 159 22.95 9.64 7.51
C THR A 159 22.36 8.54 8.41
N PRO A 160 23.17 7.92 9.29
CA PRO A 160 22.66 6.92 10.24
C PRO A 160 21.53 7.50 11.11
N GLY A 161 20.48 6.73 11.30
CA GLY A 161 19.36 7.11 12.14
C GLY A 161 19.66 6.93 13.63
N THR A 162 18.89 7.61 14.47
CA THR A 162 18.80 7.28 15.90
C THR A 162 17.60 6.34 16.07
N THR A 163 17.87 5.08 16.42
CA THR A 163 16.81 4.07 16.51
C THR A 163 15.76 4.41 17.55
N ARG A 164 14.52 4.53 17.09
CA ARG A 164 13.31 4.43 17.91
C ARG A 164 12.80 3.00 17.88
N ARG A 165 12.36 2.49 19.03
CA ARG A 165 11.58 1.25 19.08
C ARG A 165 10.11 1.61 19.15
N ALA A 166 9.30 1.02 18.28
CA ALA A 166 7.85 1.05 18.36
C ALA A 166 7.33 -0.17 19.13
#